data_AF-A0A425AIS1-F1
#
_entry.id   AF-A0A425AIS1-F1
#
_cell.length_a   1.000
_cell.length_b   1.000
_cell.length_c   1.000
_cell.angle_alpha   90.00
_cell.angle_beta   90.00
_cell.angle_gamma   90.00
#
_symmetry.space_group_name_H-M   'P 1'
#
loop_
_entity.id
_entity.type
_entity.pdbx_description
1 polymer ?
#
loop_
_entity_poly.entity_id
_entity_poly.type
_entity_poly.pdbx_seq_one_letter_code
_entity_poly.pdbx_strand_id
1 'polypeptide(L)' 'MSYTQLTQGERYHIQYLSRHCTVTEIAKQLNRHKSTISREIRRHRTQGQQYSAEKAQRQSRTIKQRKRQPYK' A
#
# COMPACT_ATOMS: atom_id res chain seq x y z
N MET A 1 15.89 1.80 -10.59
CA MET A 1 14.64 1.39 -9.92
C MET A 1 13.69 2.59 -9.95
N SER A 2 12.74 2.63 -10.88
CA SER A 2 11.76 3.72 -10.91
C SER A 2 10.84 3.60 -9.69
N TYR A 3 10.64 4.68 -8.96
CA TYR A 3 9.72 4.69 -7.82
C TYR A 3 8.28 4.69 -8.34
N THR A 4 7.70 3.50 -8.49
CA THR A 4 6.30 3.36 -8.92
C THR A 4 5.39 3.24 -7.70
N GLN A 5 4.49 4.21 -7.52
CA GLN A 5 3.49 4.17 -6.45
C GLN A 5 2.57 2.95 -6.63
N LEU A 6 2.12 2.36 -5.51
CA LEU A 6 1.06 1.36 -5.56
C LEU A 6 -0.25 2.02 -5.95
N THR A 7 -0.86 1.50 -7.01
CA THR A 7 -2.17 1.90 -7.53
C THR A 7 -3.28 1.45 -6.58
N GLN A 8 -4.48 1.99 -6.79
CA GLN A 8 -5.66 1.58 -6.03
C GLN A 8 -5.96 0.08 -6.19
N GLY A 9 -5.86 -0.45 -7.42
CA GLY A 9 -6.12 -1.86 -7.71
C GLY A 9 -5.14 -2.78 -7.00
N GLU A 10 -3.86 -2.43 -7.01
CA GLU A 10 -2.83 -3.19 -6.27
C GLU A 10 -3.10 -3.19 -4.77
N ARG A 11 -3.54 -2.07 -4.19
CA ARG A 11 -3.90 -2.01 -2.76
C ARG A 11 -5.07 -2.94 -2.44
N TYR A 12 -6.10 -2.99 -3.30
CA TYR A 12 -7.21 -3.93 -3.12
C TYR A 12 -6.76 -5.39 -3.25
N HIS A 13 -5.89 -5.72 -4.21
CA HIS A 13 -5.31 -7.06 -4.32
C HIS A 13 -4.49 -7.42 -3.09
N ILE A 14 -3.67 -6.51 -2.56
CA ILE A 14 -2.92 -6.74 -1.32
C ILE A 14 -3.88 -7.04 -0.16
N GLN A 15 -4.99 -6.30 -0.05
CA GLN A 15 -5.97 -6.55 1.01
C GLN A 15 -6.59 -7.94 0.92
N TYR A 16 -7.01 -8.37 -0.27
CA TYR A 16 -7.57 -9.70 -0.48
C TYR A 16 -6.52 -10.79 -0.21
N LEU A 17 -5.35 -10.70 -0.85
CA LEU A 17 -4.32 -11.72 -0.77
C LEU A 17 -3.64 -11.78 0.61
N SER A 18 -3.56 -10.67 1.35
CA SER A 18 -2.95 -10.66 2.69
C SER A 18 -3.65 -11.57 3.72
N ARG A 19 -4.86 -12.06 3.40
CA ARG A 19 -5.60 -13.02 4.22
C ARG A 19 -5.20 -14.48 3.98
N HIS A 20 -4.67 -14.79 2.80
CA HIS A 20 -4.47 -16.16 2.33
C HIS A 20 -3.05 -16.44 1.82
N CYS A 21 -2.27 -15.40 1.54
CA CYS A 21 -0.96 -15.48 0.92
C CYS A 21 0.11 -14.76 1.74
N THR A 22 1.34 -15.21 1.58
CA THR A 22 2.53 -14.58 2.15
C THR A 22 2.91 -13.32 1.39
N VAL A 23 3.62 -12.39 2.05
CA VAL A 23 4.12 -11.14 1.44
C VAL A 23 4.97 -11.41 0.19
N THR A 24 5.68 -12.53 0.15
CA THR A 24 6.50 -12.99 -0.98
C THR A 24 5.66 -13.39 -2.18
N GLU A 25 4.55 -14.09 -1.98
CA GLU A 25 3.65 -14.50 -3.07
C GLU A 25 2.92 -13.29 -3.66
N ILE A 26 2.42 -12.40 -2.79
CA ILE A 26 1.79 -11.14 -3.19
C ILE A 26 2.76 -10.29 -4.03
N ALA A 27 4.02 -10.23 -3.63
CA ALA A 27 5.06 -9.51 -4.35
C ALA A 27 5.28 -10.09 -5.75
N LYS A 28 5.35 -11.42 -5.89
CA LYS A 28 5.45 -12.09 -7.19
C LYS A 28 4.23 -11.83 -8.07
N GLN A 29 3.02 -11.97 -7.51
CA GLN A 29 1.77 -11.80 -8.25
C GLN A 29 1.55 -10.37 -8.75
N LEU A 30 1.92 -9.36 -7.96
CA LEU A 30 1.82 -7.95 -8.35
C LEU A 30 3.05 -7.47 -9.14
N ASN A 31 4.04 -8.34 -9.38
CA ASN A 31 5.33 -7.98 -9.95
C ASN A 31 5.98 -6.77 -9.23
N ARG A 32 5.91 -6.78 -7.90
CA ARG A 32 6.46 -5.73 -7.03
C ARG A 32 7.51 -6.30 -6.10
N HIS A 33 8.39 -5.44 -5.62
CA HIS A 33 9.41 -5.86 -4.66
C HIS A 33 8.79 -6.21 -3.29
N LYS A 34 9.28 -7.29 -2.65
CA LYS A 34 8.84 -7.78 -1.33
C LYS A 34 8.84 -6.67 -0.26
N SER A 35 9.86 -5.82 -0.25
CA SER A 35 9.95 -4.73 0.72
C SER A 35 8.89 -3.64 0.50
N THR A 36 8.41 -3.45 -0.73
CA THR A 36 7.31 -2.53 -1.02
C THR A 36 6.01 -3.02 -0.41
N ILE A 37 5.66 -4.29 -0.63
CA ILE A 37 4.46 -4.91 -0.04
C ILE A 37 4.57 -4.97 1.48
N SER A 38 5.73 -5.34 2.04
CA SER A 38 5.94 -5.38 3.50
C SER A 38 5.76 -4.01 4.15
N ARG A 39 6.34 -2.95 3.55
CA ARG A 39 6.22 -1.58 4.06
C ARG A 39 4.79 -1.07 3.96
N GLU A 40 4.12 -1.35 2.84
CA GLU A 40 2.72 -1.01 2.60
C GLU A 40 1.82 -1.63 3.67
N ILE A 41 1.93 -2.95 3.90
CA ILE A 41 1.13 -3.65 4.91
C ILE A 41 1.42 -3.09 6.30
N ARG A 42 2.70 -2.97 6.68
CA ARG A 42 3.10 -2.50 8.01
C ARG A 42 2.62 -1.08 8.31
N ARG A 43 2.61 -0.20 7.31
CA ARG A 43 2.19 1.20 7.46
C ARG A 43 0.69 1.35 7.67
N HIS A 44 -0.11 0.49 7.07
CA HIS A 44 -1.57 0.59 7.06
C HIS A 44 -2.28 -0.54 7.82
N ARG A 45 -1.53 -1.29 8.62
CA ARG A 45 -2.04 -2.25 9.59
C ARG A 45 -2.08 -1.59 10.96
N THR A 46 -3.28 -1.39 11.51
CA THR A 46 -3.45 -1.00 12.92
C THR A 46 -3.13 -2.22 13.80
N GLN A 47 -2.60 -2.02 15.01
CA GLN A 47 -2.26 -3.12 15.92
C GLN A 47 -3.43 -4.10 16.06
N GLY A 48 -3.19 -5.38 15.79
CA GLY A 48 -4.20 -6.44 15.82
C GLY A 48 -5.20 -6.47 14.64
N GLN A 49 -5.21 -5.48 13.76
CA GLN A 49 -6.16 -5.38 12.66
C GLN A 49 -5.61 -5.93 11.34
N GLN A 50 -6.50 -6.24 10.40
CA GLN A 50 -6.16 -6.57 9.03
C GLN A 50 -5.77 -5.31 8.23
N TYR A 51 -5.03 -5.48 7.15
CA TYR A 51 -4.70 -4.39 6.23
C TYR A 51 -5.96 -3.81 5.60
N SER A 52 -6.03 -2.47 5.50
CA SER A 52 -7.15 -1.75 4.87
C SER A 52 -6.67 -0.93 3.67
N ALA A 53 -7.06 -1.35 2.47
CA ALA A 53 -6.73 -0.65 1.22
C ALA A 53 -7.33 0.76 1.17
N GLU A 54 -8.53 0.93 1.74
CA GLU A 54 -9.22 2.21 1.78
C GLU A 54 -8.45 3.26 2.61
N LYS A 55 -8.01 2.88 3.82
CA LYS A 55 -7.18 3.74 4.66
C LYS A 55 -5.87 4.10 3.97
N ALA A 56 -5.25 3.12 3.32
CA ALA A 56 -4.00 3.31 2.59
C ALA A 56 -4.14 4.31 1.43
N GLN A 57 -5.23 4.20 0.66
CA GLN A 57 -5.52 5.16 -0.39
C GLN A 57 -5.81 6.55 0.16
N ARG A 58 -6.66 6.65 1.17
CA ARG A 58 -7.02 7.94 1.78
C ARG A 58 -5.77 8.69 2.20
N GLN A 59 -4.83 8.01 2.86
CA GLN A 59 -3.54 8.58 3.23
C GLN A 59 -2.69 9.01 2.03
N SER A 60 -2.65 8.22 0.95
CA SER A 60 -1.93 8.60 -0.28
C SER A 60 -2.50 9.90 -0.88
N ARG A 61 -3.84 10.01 -0.93
CA ARG A 61 -4.53 11.20 -1.44
C ARG A 61 -4.27 12.44 -0.58
N THR A 62 -4.35 12.31 0.75
CA THR A 62 -4.10 13.45 1.65
C THR A 62 -2.65 13.95 1.55
N ILE A 63 -1.66 13.05 1.45
CA ILE A 63 -0.25 13.44 1.26
C ILE A 63 -0.07 14.20 -0.07
N LYS A 64 -0.66 13.71 -1.16
CA LYS A 64 -0.60 14.40 -2.46
C LYS A 64 -1.22 15.79 -2.40
N GLN A 65 -2.35 15.95 -1.71
CA GLN A 65 -2.98 17.26 -1.53
C GLN A 65 -2.12 18.22 -0.70
N ARG A 66 -1.55 17.75 0.42
CA ARG A 66 -0.65 18.56 1.26
C ARG A 66 0.58 19.07 0.49
N LYS A 67 1.19 18.22 -0.34
CA LYS A 67 2.34 18.61 -1.18
C LYS A 67 2.01 19.65 -2.25
N ARG A 68 0.74 19.81 -2.62
CA ARG A 68 0.27 20.76 -3.63
C ARG A 68 -0.12 22.11 -3.03
N GLN A 69 -0.15 22.24 -1.70
CA GLN A 69 -0.42 23.53 -1.07
C GLN A 69 0.78 24.46 -1.31
N PRO A 70 0.54 25.70 -1.76
CA PRO A 70 1.62 26.67 -1.88
C PRO A 70 2.26 26.88 -0.51
N TYR A 71 3.59 26.99 -0.50
CA TYR A 71 4.33 27.36 0.71
C TYR A 71 3.87 28.77 1.10
N LYS A 72 3.47 28.94 2.37
CA LYS A 72 3.04 30.25 2.89
C LYS A 72 4.22 31.20 3.03
#